data_AF-A0A1F3LH41-F1
#
_entry.id   AF-A0A1F3LH41-F1
#
_cell.length_a   1.000
_cell.length_b   1.000
_cell.length_c   1.000
_cell.angle_alpha   90.00
_cell.angle_beta   90.00
_cell.angle_gamma   90.00
#
_symmetry.space_group_name_H-M   'P 1'
#
loop_
_entity.id
_entity.type
_entity.pdbx_description
1 polymer ?
#
loop_
_entity_poly.entity_id
_entity_poly.type
_entity_poly.pdbx_seq_one_letter_code
_entity_poly.pdbx_strand_id
1 'polypeptide(L)' 'MVKMARGRCGRKKRYPSEQSALVAITTQMRYQHGSDDWTCFRTYRCERCGGWHLTKQREEVRR' A
#
# COMPACT_ATOMS: atom_id res chain seq x y z
N MET A 1 4.62 28.00 -3.67
CA MET A 1 3.93 26.72 -3.43
C MET A 1 4.52 25.66 -4.34
N VAL A 2 5.34 24.74 -3.82
CA VAL A 2 5.99 23.69 -4.63
C VAL A 2 4.91 22.71 -5.07
N LYS A 3 4.50 22.77 -6.33
CA LYS A 3 3.65 21.76 -6.97
C LYS A 3 4.44 20.46 -7.02
N MET A 4 4.38 19.67 -5.94
CA MET A 4 4.91 18.31 -5.95
C MET A 4 4.25 17.58 -7.12
N ALA A 5 5.07 17.17 -8.09
CA ALA A 5 4.62 16.52 -9.30
C ALA A 5 3.56 15.48 -8.95
N ARG A 6 2.36 15.61 -9.54
CA ARG A 6 1.33 14.59 -9.51
C ARG A 6 1.81 13.41 -10.37
N GLY A 7 2.93 12.79 -9.99
CA GLY A 7 3.36 11.52 -10.53
C GLY A 7 2.27 10.47 -10.26
N ARG A 8 2.39 9.30 -10.89
CA ARG A 8 1.49 8.13 -10.79
C ARG A 8 0.96 7.80 -9.37
N CYS A 9 1.56 8.34 -8.31
CA CYS A 9 1.09 8.30 -6.94
C CYS A 9 -0.23 9.05 -6.66
N GLY A 10 -0.66 10.01 -7.50
CA GLY A 10 -1.86 10.83 -7.24
C GLY A 10 -3.18 10.05 -7.12
N ARG A 11 -3.23 8.82 -7.67
CA ARG A 11 -4.37 7.90 -7.55
C ARG A 11 -4.19 6.83 -6.46
N LYS A 12 -2.98 6.69 -5.90
CA LYS A 12 -2.67 5.65 -4.91
C LYS A 12 -2.75 6.24 -3.51
N LYS A 13 -3.34 5.51 -2.56
CA LYS A 13 -3.26 5.88 -1.13
C LYS A 13 -1.79 6.00 -0.73
N ARG A 14 -1.48 7.10 -0.05
CA ARG A 14 -0.16 7.40 0.50
C ARG A 14 -0.26 7.36 2.02
N TYR A 15 0.68 6.66 2.63
CA TYR A 15 0.77 6.53 4.07
C TYR A 15 2.02 7.26 4.59
N PRO A 16 1.94 7.88 5.77
CA PRO A 16 3.06 8.62 6.36
C PRO A 16 4.20 7.69 6.81
N SER A 17 3.88 6.46 7.22
CA SER A 17 4.83 5.45 7.68
C SER A 17 4.46 4.06 7.14
N GLU A 18 5.42 3.14 7.21
CA GLU A 18 5.19 1.73 6.88
C GLU A 18 4.12 1.11 7.78
N GLN A 19 4.17 1.39 9.08
CA GLN A 19 3.20 0.90 10.06
C GLN A 19 1.77 1.35 9.74
N SER A 20 1.57 2.62 9.36
CA SER A 20 0.25 3.08 8.94
C SER A 20 -0.25 2.36 7.68
N ALA A 21 0.66 2.00 6.77
CA ALA A 21 0.33 1.24 5.58
C ALA A 21 -0.05 -0.22 5.92
N LEU A 22 0.71 -0.87 6.82
CA LEU A 22 0.41 -2.22 7.31
C LEU A 22 -0.92 -2.28 8.05
N VAL A 23 -1.16 -1.38 9.00
CA VAL A 23 -2.44 -1.27 9.72
C VAL A 23 -3.59 -1.13 8.74
N ALA A 24 -3.45 -0.29 7.71
CA ALA A 24 -4.48 -0.12 6.70
C ALA A 24 -4.75 -1.42 5.90
N ILE A 25 -3.73 -2.23 5.60
CA ILE A 25 -3.94 -3.54 4.97
C ILE A 25 -4.67 -4.47 5.94
N THR A 26 -4.20 -4.61 7.18
CA THR A 26 -4.78 -5.52 8.17
C THR A 26 -6.24 -5.18 8.42
N THR A 27 -6.57 -3.90 8.63
CA THR A 27 -7.96 -3.45 8.76
C THR A 27 -8.78 -3.77 7.52
N GLN A 28 -8.23 -3.58 6.32
CA GLN A 28 -8.92 -3.86 5.07
C GLN A 28 -9.14 -5.36 4.83
N MET A 29 -8.17 -6.22 5.16
CA MET A 29 -8.30 -7.69 5.07
C MET A 29 -9.34 -8.20 6.05
N ARG A 30 -9.30 -7.70 7.29
CA ARG A 30 -10.27 -8.06 8.31
C ARG A 30 -11.67 -7.64 7.94
N TYR A 31 -11.85 -6.44 7.38
CA TYR A 31 -13.16 -5.93 6.99
C TYR A 31 -13.74 -6.63 5.76
N GLN A 32 -12.92 -6.93 4.73
CA GLN A 32 -13.42 -7.53 3.49
C GLN A 32 -13.45 -9.06 3.49
N HIS A 33 -12.50 -9.69 4.18
CA HIS A 33 -12.28 -11.14 4.12
C HIS A 33 -12.39 -11.83 5.50
N GLY A 34 -12.55 -11.07 6.60
CA GLY A 34 -12.54 -11.64 7.95
C GLY A 34 -11.20 -12.25 8.34
N SER A 35 -10.11 -11.94 7.62
CA SER A 35 -8.79 -12.53 7.78
C SER A 35 -7.75 -11.47 8.09
N ASP A 36 -6.76 -11.83 8.89
CA ASP A 36 -5.54 -11.03 9.10
C ASP A 36 -4.43 -11.43 8.12
N ASP A 37 -4.72 -12.25 7.10
CA ASP A 37 -3.77 -12.60 6.06
C ASP A 37 -3.56 -11.41 5.10
N TRP A 38 -2.47 -10.69 5.30
CA TRP A 38 -2.03 -9.58 4.45
C TRP A 38 -0.82 -9.94 3.58
N THR A 39 -0.45 -11.22 3.53
CA THR A 39 0.69 -11.74 2.73
C THR A 39 0.56 -11.38 1.25
N CYS A 40 -0.68 -11.30 0.74
CA CYS A 40 -1.04 -10.81 -0.58
C CYS A 40 -0.72 -9.33 -0.84
N PHE A 41 -0.21 -8.57 0.11
CA PHE A 41 0.10 -7.14 -0.03
C PHE A 41 1.51 -6.84 0.45
N ARG A 42 2.13 -5.85 -0.21
CA ARG A 42 3.47 -5.36 0.14
C ARG A 42 3.47 -3.85 0.27
N THR A 43 4.10 -3.37 1.33
CA THR A 43 4.44 -1.97 1.55
C THR A 43 5.74 -1.64 0.81
N TYR A 44 5.80 -0.46 0.19
CA TYR A 44 7.06 0.06 -0.36
C TYR A 44 7.12 1.58 -0.21
N ARG A 45 8.32 2.09 0.03
CA ARG A 45 8.59 3.54 0.04
C ARG A 45 8.78 4.03 -1.39
N CYS A 46 8.03 5.04 -1.79
CA CYS A 46 8.19 5.63 -3.13
C CYS A 46 9.22 6.76 -3.11
N GLU A 47 10.29 6.58 -3.88
CA GLU A 47 11.40 7.55 -3.99
C GLU A 47 10.96 8.90 -4.56
N ARG A 48 9.86 8.95 -5.32
CA ARG A 48 9.39 10.20 -5.95
C ARG A 48 8.59 11.09 -5.01
N CYS A 49 7.83 10.48 -4.09
CA CYS A 49 6.90 11.22 -3.24
C CYS A 49 7.25 11.13 -1.75
N GLY A 50 8.28 10.34 -1.41
CA GLY A 50 8.75 10.11 -0.05
C GLY A 50 7.82 9.26 0.83
N GLY A 51 6.59 8.99 0.38
CA GLY A 51 5.56 8.29 1.16
C GLY A 51 5.53 6.78 0.94
N TRP A 52 4.82 6.10 1.84
CA TRP A 52 4.60 4.67 1.79
C TRP A 52 3.36 4.35 0.95
N HIS A 53 3.48 3.32 0.12
CA HIS A 53 2.43 2.85 -0.76
C HIS A 53 2.21 1.34 -0.59
N LEU A 54 1.02 0.91 -0.97
CA LEU A 54 0.61 -0.48 -0.98
C LEU A 54 0.54 -1.00 -2.41
N THR A 55 1.03 -2.22 -2.61
CA THR A 55 0.81 -2.97 -3.84
C THR A 55 0.29 -4.35 -3.49
N LYS A 56 -0.66 -4.86 -4.27
CA LYS A 56 -1.00 -6.29 -4.20
C LYS A 56 0.22 -7.06 -4.70
N GLN A 57 0.77 -7.93 -3.87
CA GLN A 57 1.54 -9.05 -4.36
C GLN A 57 0.51 -9.90 -5.10
N ARG A 58 0.55 -9.91 -6.43
CA ARG A 58 -0.07 -11.01 -7.14
C ARG A 58 0.67 -12.22 -6.64
N GLU A 59 0.00 -13.04 -5.83
CA GLU A 59 0.41 -14.42 -5.67
C GLU A 59 0.65 -14.91 -7.10
N GLU A 60 1.91 -15.20 -7.43
CA GLU A 60 2.18 -16.06 -8.57
C GLU A 60 1.45 -17.34 -8.22
N VAL A 61 0.23 -17.47 -8.73
CA VAL A 61 -0.50 -18.73 -8.78
C VAL A 61 0.42 -19.66 -9.56
N ARG A 62 1.31 -20.34 -8.83
CA ARG A 62 2.06 -21.48 -9.33
C ARG A 62 1.01 -22.50 -9.70
N ARG A 63 0.71 -22.54 -10.99
CA ARG A 63 -0.01 -23.62 -11.65
C ARG A 63 0.66 -24.96 -11.38
#